data_AF-A0A7W0GMR5-F1
#
_entry.id   AF-A0A7W0GMR5-F1
#
_cell.length_a   1.000
_cell.length_b   1.000
_cell.length_c   1.000
_cell.angle_alpha   90.00
_cell.angle_beta   90.00
_cell.angle_gamma   90.00
#
_symmetry.space_group_name_H-M   'P 1'
#
loop_
_entity.id
_entity.type
_entity.pdbx_description
1 polymer ?
#
loop_
_entity_poly.entity_id
_entity_poly.type
_entity_poly.pdbx_seq_one_letter_code
_entity_poly.pdbx_strand_id
1 'polypeptide(L)'
;MQDGRDEVQELCALLRSRFPIILIATHEEPRILELLAKAANLESQVLMTWSITCGIRRHGREEAIYQTNDLLDVLKHIDKTAQNGIYVLCDAHPGFKDPISMRLIREIALSHSKTARTLVFISPRLDELSSEVLRLSAHFHPQLPDRDAIRALVNEEAKRYEHQTGERPRGDKHALEMLIMHLLGMEQDDVRRLVRQALRDDGAISADDVRRVLATKYEALGGAASLAYEESKVKFDDVGGLARLKHWISLRRKPFLDPSAANVDRPKGIVLLGVQGGGKSLAARAVAGEWGVPLMRLDFGALYNKYYGETERNLRNAFAAAEAMSPCVLWIDEIEKGISVDGGDGDGGVSRRVLGSLLTWMSERTQPVFIVATSNDISQLPPELI
;
A
#
# COMPACT_ATOMS: atom_id res chain seq x y z
N MET A 1 5.28 -6.19 -18.79
CA MET A 1 5.11 -7.58 -19.29
C MET A 1 6.14 -8.56 -18.72
N GLN A 2 7.17 -8.10 -18.00
CA GLN A 2 8.17 -8.97 -17.37
C GLN A 2 7.63 -9.53 -16.03
N ASP A 3 7.03 -8.70 -15.18
CA ASP A 3 6.47 -9.08 -13.87
C ASP A 3 5.43 -10.21 -13.96
N GLY A 4 4.46 -10.07 -14.87
CA GLY A 4 3.43 -11.10 -15.04
C GLY A 4 3.95 -12.44 -15.59
N ARG A 5 5.16 -12.50 -16.15
CA ARG A 5 5.80 -13.79 -16.50
C ARG A 5 6.42 -14.44 -15.28
N ASP A 6 7.01 -13.64 -14.40
CA ASP A 6 7.66 -14.12 -13.18
C ASP A 6 6.60 -14.65 -12.20
N GLU A 7 5.48 -13.94 -12.03
CA GLU A 7 4.35 -14.42 -11.20
C GLU A 7 3.76 -15.75 -11.71
N VAL A 8 3.62 -15.93 -13.03
CA VAL A 8 3.16 -17.20 -13.60
C VAL A 8 4.15 -18.33 -13.33
N GLN A 9 5.46 -18.05 -13.44
CA GLN A 9 6.49 -19.05 -13.13
C GLN A 9 6.49 -19.43 -11.65
N GLU A 10 6.29 -18.47 -10.75
CA GLU A 10 6.17 -18.73 -9.32
C GLU A 10 4.94 -19.59 -9.00
N LEU A 11 3.77 -19.26 -9.57
CA LEU A 11 2.57 -20.10 -9.44
C LEU A 11 2.81 -21.51 -9.98
N CYS A 12 3.45 -21.65 -11.15
CA CYS A 12 3.85 -22.95 -11.68
C CYS A 12 4.76 -23.71 -10.70
N ALA A 13 5.73 -23.05 -10.08
CA ALA A 13 6.63 -23.66 -9.10
C ALA A 13 5.87 -24.14 -7.85
N LEU A 14 4.91 -23.36 -7.34
CA LEU A 14 4.05 -23.75 -6.22
C LEU A 14 3.19 -24.98 -6.57
N LEU A 15 2.60 -25.00 -7.77
CA LEU A 15 1.80 -26.13 -8.25
C LEU A 15 2.64 -27.42 -8.40
N ARG A 16 3.86 -27.31 -8.95
CA ARG A 16 4.80 -28.46 -9.07
C ARG A 16 5.31 -28.95 -7.73
N SER A 17 5.44 -28.07 -6.75
CA SER A 17 5.84 -28.41 -5.38
C SER A 17 4.77 -29.20 -4.63
N ARG A 18 3.58 -29.40 -5.25
CA ARG A 18 2.47 -30.18 -4.70
C ARG A 18 1.99 -29.69 -3.33
N PHE A 19 2.01 -28.37 -3.11
CA PHE A 19 1.27 -27.80 -2.00
C PHE A 19 -0.22 -28.06 -2.21
N PRO A 20 -0.91 -28.66 -1.21
CA PRO A 20 -2.33 -28.98 -1.35
C PRO A 20 -3.23 -27.75 -1.27
N ILE A 21 -2.75 -26.68 -0.63
CA ILE A 21 -3.47 -25.42 -0.48
C ILE A 21 -2.55 -24.27 -0.89
N ILE A 22 -3.08 -23.35 -1.69
CA ILE A 22 -2.43 -22.08 -2.01
C ILE A 22 -3.33 -20.94 -1.52
N LEU A 23 -2.76 -20.01 -0.78
CA LEU A 23 -3.43 -18.86 -0.18
C LEU A 23 -3.01 -17.59 -0.89
N ILE A 24 -3.97 -16.82 -1.39
CA ILE A 24 -3.74 -15.57 -2.13
C ILE A 24 -4.59 -14.46 -1.50
N ALA A 25 -3.94 -13.61 -0.70
CA ALA A 25 -4.59 -12.48 -0.06
C ALA A 25 -4.54 -11.25 -0.98
N THR A 26 -5.67 -10.90 -1.61
CA THR A 26 -5.76 -9.77 -2.54
C THR A 26 -7.21 -9.38 -2.84
N HIS A 27 -7.41 -8.15 -3.34
CA HIS A 27 -8.66 -7.70 -3.94
C HIS A 27 -8.71 -7.87 -5.48
N GLU A 28 -7.60 -8.26 -6.11
CA GLU A 28 -7.46 -8.36 -7.58
C GLU A 28 -7.88 -9.73 -8.14
N GLU A 29 -9.06 -10.23 -7.76
CA GLU A 29 -9.55 -11.56 -8.17
C GLU A 29 -9.43 -11.83 -9.69
N PRO A 30 -9.88 -10.93 -10.59
CA PRO A 30 -9.82 -11.19 -12.03
C PRO A 30 -8.39 -11.39 -12.55
N ARG A 31 -7.45 -10.57 -12.09
CA ARG A 31 -6.03 -10.68 -12.45
C ARG A 31 -5.45 -12.02 -12.00
N ILE A 32 -5.72 -12.42 -10.75
CA ILE A 32 -5.21 -13.69 -10.21
C ILE A 32 -5.80 -14.89 -10.94
N LEU A 33 -7.10 -14.84 -11.28
CA LEU A 33 -7.73 -15.90 -12.09
C LEU A 33 -7.07 -16.04 -13.47
N GLU A 34 -6.71 -14.93 -14.12
CA GLU A 34 -5.97 -14.97 -15.38
C GLU A 34 -4.55 -15.55 -15.23
N LEU A 35 -3.85 -15.21 -14.15
CA LEU A 35 -2.52 -15.76 -13.84
C LEU A 35 -2.60 -17.27 -13.57
N LEU A 36 -3.57 -17.71 -12.76
CA LEU A 36 -3.84 -19.12 -12.48
C LEU A 36 -4.27 -19.87 -13.74
N ALA A 37 -5.06 -19.26 -14.64
CA ALA A 37 -5.42 -19.88 -15.91
C ALA A 37 -4.18 -20.11 -16.80
N LYS A 38 -3.27 -19.13 -16.87
CA LYS A 38 -1.99 -19.29 -17.57
C LYS A 38 -1.13 -20.39 -16.95
N ALA A 39 -0.98 -20.39 -15.62
CA ALA A 39 -0.21 -21.40 -14.90
C ALA A 39 -0.81 -22.81 -15.06
N ALA A 40 -2.14 -22.95 -14.93
CA ALA A 40 -2.86 -24.21 -15.11
C ALA A 40 -2.65 -24.77 -16.52
N ASN A 41 -2.72 -23.92 -17.55
CA ASN A 41 -2.47 -24.33 -18.93
C ASN A 41 -1.03 -24.82 -19.13
N LEU A 42 -0.03 -24.13 -18.55
CA LEU A 42 1.38 -24.55 -18.62
C LEU A 42 1.63 -25.89 -17.91
N GLU A 43 0.97 -26.11 -16.77
CA GLU A 43 1.06 -27.37 -16.00
C GLU A 43 0.09 -28.45 -16.49
N SER A 44 -0.67 -28.20 -17.56
CA SER A 44 -1.70 -29.11 -18.10
C SER A 44 -2.74 -29.58 -17.06
N GLN A 45 -3.09 -28.69 -16.13
CA GLN A 45 -4.10 -28.94 -15.09
C GLN A 45 -5.45 -28.30 -15.44
N VAL A 46 -6.54 -28.94 -15.02
CA VAL A 46 -7.87 -28.36 -15.13
C VAL A 46 -8.03 -27.27 -14.07
N LEU A 47 -8.47 -26.08 -14.49
CA LEU A 47 -8.83 -24.99 -13.59
C LEU A 47 -10.34 -24.94 -13.38
N MET A 48 -10.76 -25.12 -12.13
CA MET A 48 -12.13 -24.94 -11.67
C MET A 48 -12.19 -23.66 -10.81
N THR A 49 -13.25 -22.88 -10.99
CA THR A 49 -13.49 -21.65 -10.23
C THR A 49 -14.85 -21.72 -9.55
N TRP A 50 -14.91 -21.25 -8.32
CA TRP A 50 -16.11 -21.19 -7.51
C TRP A 50 -16.29 -19.79 -6.94
N SER A 51 -17.54 -19.32 -6.96
CA SER A 51 -18.02 -18.24 -6.11
C SER A 51 -19.38 -18.65 -5.54
N ILE A 52 -19.79 -18.05 -4.44
CA ILE A 52 -21.10 -18.34 -3.83
C ILE A 52 -22.27 -18.08 -4.81
N THR A 53 -22.14 -17.09 -5.69
CA THR A 53 -23.18 -16.69 -6.64
C THR A 53 -23.23 -17.56 -7.89
N CYS A 54 -22.09 -18.10 -8.34
CA CYS A 54 -22.02 -18.89 -9.57
C CYS A 54 -21.93 -20.39 -9.33
N GLY A 55 -21.56 -20.84 -8.13
CA GLY A 55 -21.19 -22.23 -7.89
C GLY A 55 -19.87 -22.59 -8.58
N ILE A 56 -19.50 -23.88 -8.53
CA ILE A 56 -18.24 -24.35 -9.12
C ILE A 56 -18.42 -24.66 -10.60
N ARG A 57 -17.49 -24.18 -11.42
CA ARG A 57 -17.49 -24.39 -12.86
C ARG A 57 -16.08 -24.46 -13.41
N ARG A 58 -15.92 -24.99 -14.61
CA ARG A 58 -14.64 -24.91 -15.31
C ARG A 58 -14.37 -23.46 -15.70
N HIS A 59 -13.16 -22.97 -15.46
CA HIS A 59 -12.81 -21.59 -15.79
C HIS A 59 -13.10 -21.29 -17.27
N GLY A 60 -13.73 -20.14 -17.54
CA GLY A 60 -14.16 -19.73 -18.89
C GLY A 60 -15.45 -20.37 -19.41
N ARG A 61 -16.14 -21.21 -18.62
CA ARG A 61 -17.47 -21.75 -18.96
C ARG A 61 -18.54 -21.19 -18.04
N GLU A 62 -19.76 -21.05 -18.54
CA GLU A 62 -20.91 -20.57 -17.76
C GLU A 62 -21.59 -21.70 -16.97
N GLU A 63 -21.56 -22.93 -17.49
CA GLU A 63 -22.19 -24.10 -16.88
C GLU A 63 -21.57 -24.43 -15.52
N ALA A 64 -22.33 -24.17 -14.47
CA ALA A 64 -21.99 -24.51 -13.10
C ALA A 64 -22.53 -25.89 -12.70
N ILE A 65 -21.80 -26.53 -11.80
CA ILE A 65 -22.23 -27.78 -11.18
C ILE A 65 -23.36 -27.45 -10.20
N TYR A 66 -24.48 -28.16 -10.37
CA TYR A 66 -25.69 -27.98 -9.57
C TYR A 66 -25.43 -28.14 -8.06
N GLN A 67 -26.13 -27.35 -7.24
CA GLN A 67 -26.06 -27.38 -5.77
C GLN A 67 -24.63 -27.19 -5.22
N THR A 68 -23.93 -26.20 -5.73
CA THR A 68 -22.62 -25.82 -5.20
C THR A 68 -22.56 -24.35 -4.81
N ASN A 69 -23.68 -23.70 -4.50
CA ASN A 69 -23.75 -22.28 -4.12
C ASN A 69 -23.48 -22.02 -2.63
N ASP A 70 -22.90 -22.99 -1.94
CA ASP A 70 -22.44 -22.90 -0.55
C ASP A 70 -21.05 -23.55 -0.43
N LEU A 71 -20.22 -23.05 0.49
CA LEU A 71 -18.85 -23.54 0.65
C LEU A 71 -18.82 -25.03 1.02
N LEU A 72 -19.69 -25.46 1.93
CA LEU A 72 -19.72 -26.84 2.38
C LEU A 72 -20.07 -27.78 1.22
N ASP A 73 -21.01 -27.39 0.38
CA ASP A 73 -21.46 -28.22 -0.74
C ASP A 73 -20.43 -28.30 -1.88
N VAL A 74 -19.74 -27.20 -2.19
CA VAL A 74 -18.61 -27.28 -3.13
C VAL A 74 -17.46 -28.13 -2.57
N LEU A 75 -17.14 -28.05 -1.28
CA LEU A 75 -16.10 -28.88 -0.67
C LEU A 75 -16.47 -30.37 -0.72
N LYS A 76 -17.72 -30.74 -0.40
CA LYS A 76 -18.22 -32.12 -0.58
C LYS A 76 -18.09 -32.58 -2.03
N HIS A 77 -18.35 -31.70 -2.99
CA HIS A 77 -18.18 -32.02 -4.40
C HIS A 77 -16.71 -32.25 -4.76
N ILE A 78 -15.81 -31.38 -4.32
CA ILE A 78 -14.35 -31.48 -4.57
C ILE A 78 -13.75 -32.72 -3.91
N ASP A 79 -14.23 -33.11 -2.73
CA ASP A 79 -13.78 -34.33 -2.06
C ASP A 79 -14.13 -35.60 -2.86
N LYS A 80 -15.32 -35.62 -3.47
CA LYS A 80 -15.86 -36.80 -4.18
C LYS A 80 -15.50 -36.88 -5.67
N THR A 81 -15.15 -35.77 -6.31
CA THR A 81 -14.94 -35.74 -7.77
C THR A 81 -13.69 -36.51 -8.21
N ALA A 82 -13.74 -37.30 -9.27
CA ALA A 82 -12.54 -37.97 -9.81
C ALA A 82 -11.59 -37.02 -10.56
N GLN A 83 -12.02 -35.77 -10.80
CA GLN A 83 -11.24 -34.79 -11.53
C GLN A 83 -10.05 -34.30 -10.67
N ASN A 84 -8.85 -34.39 -11.23
CA ASN A 84 -7.66 -33.75 -10.66
C ASN A 84 -7.55 -32.33 -11.22
N GLY A 85 -6.93 -31.42 -10.47
CA GLY A 85 -6.72 -30.05 -10.92
C GLY A 85 -6.70 -29.03 -9.80
N ILE A 86 -6.87 -27.77 -10.21
CA ILE A 86 -6.80 -26.59 -9.38
C ILE A 86 -8.22 -26.10 -9.14
N TYR A 87 -8.58 -25.95 -7.86
CA TYR A 87 -9.90 -25.55 -7.41
C TYR A 87 -9.81 -24.20 -6.73
N VAL A 88 -10.14 -23.14 -7.46
CA VAL A 88 -10.12 -21.78 -6.96
C VAL A 88 -11.44 -21.44 -6.29
N LEU A 89 -11.38 -21.06 -5.03
CA LEU A 89 -12.51 -20.69 -4.19
C LEU A 89 -12.39 -19.20 -3.86
N CYS A 90 -13.18 -18.38 -4.55
CA CYS A 90 -13.21 -16.93 -4.37
C CYS A 90 -14.10 -16.56 -3.18
N ASP A 91 -13.60 -15.69 -2.30
CA ASP A 91 -14.31 -15.17 -1.12
C ASP A 91 -14.93 -16.24 -0.22
N ALA A 92 -14.22 -17.36 -0.03
CA ALA A 92 -14.66 -18.46 0.83
C ALA A 92 -14.63 -18.14 2.34
N HIS A 93 -14.07 -16.99 2.74
CA HIS A 93 -13.85 -16.63 4.14
C HIS A 93 -15.09 -16.67 5.04
N PRO A 94 -16.32 -16.34 4.61
CA PRO A 94 -17.50 -16.45 5.48
C PRO A 94 -17.76 -17.88 5.95
N GLY A 95 -17.34 -18.89 5.17
CA GLY A 95 -17.52 -20.30 5.48
C GLY A 95 -16.42 -20.91 6.37
N PHE A 96 -15.33 -20.18 6.66
CA PHE A 96 -14.25 -20.71 7.52
C PHE A 96 -14.66 -20.87 8.99
N LYS A 97 -15.78 -20.26 9.41
CA LYS A 97 -16.34 -20.42 10.75
C LYS A 97 -17.05 -21.76 10.95
N ASP A 98 -17.42 -22.44 9.87
CA ASP A 98 -18.09 -23.74 9.94
C ASP A 98 -17.06 -24.86 10.19
N PRO A 99 -17.15 -25.59 11.33
CA PRO A 99 -16.19 -26.65 11.65
C PRO A 99 -16.17 -27.80 10.62
N ILE A 100 -17.30 -28.06 9.95
CA ILE A 100 -17.39 -29.14 8.95
C ILE A 100 -16.62 -28.73 7.70
N SER A 101 -16.82 -27.52 7.21
CA SER A 101 -16.08 -26.94 6.09
C SER A 101 -14.58 -26.94 6.36
N MET A 102 -14.15 -26.49 7.55
CA MET A 102 -12.74 -26.51 7.95
C MET A 102 -12.15 -27.92 7.99
N ARG A 103 -12.92 -28.90 8.48
CA ARG A 103 -12.50 -30.30 8.48
C ARG A 103 -12.35 -30.84 7.06
N LEU A 104 -13.29 -30.54 6.16
CA LEU A 104 -13.26 -30.99 4.76
C LEU A 104 -12.10 -30.36 3.98
N ILE A 105 -11.80 -29.07 4.17
CA ILE A 105 -10.61 -28.43 3.59
C ILE A 105 -9.36 -29.23 3.94
N ARG A 106 -9.23 -29.61 5.22
CA ARG A 106 -8.09 -30.40 5.70
C ARG A 106 -8.08 -31.82 5.11
N GLU A 107 -9.24 -32.48 5.00
CA GLU A 107 -9.32 -33.84 4.43
C GLU A 107 -8.96 -33.89 2.94
N ILE A 108 -9.43 -32.91 2.16
CA ILE A 108 -9.05 -32.74 0.76
C ILE A 108 -7.54 -32.51 0.67
N ALA A 109 -6.99 -31.63 1.52
CA ALA A 109 -5.56 -31.33 1.51
C ALA A 109 -4.69 -32.54 1.90
N LEU A 110 -5.10 -33.32 2.90
CA LEU A 110 -4.39 -34.55 3.30
C LEU A 110 -4.47 -35.65 2.22
N SER A 111 -5.52 -35.62 1.40
CA SER A 111 -5.72 -36.57 0.30
C SER A 111 -4.97 -36.19 -0.99
N HIS A 112 -4.33 -35.02 -1.03
CA HIS A 112 -3.66 -34.48 -2.22
C HIS A 112 -2.63 -35.42 -2.84
N SER A 113 -1.86 -36.14 -2.03
CA SER A 113 -0.90 -37.13 -2.53
C SER A 113 -1.52 -38.23 -3.42
N LYS A 114 -2.82 -38.48 -3.26
CA LYS A 114 -3.59 -39.47 -4.04
C LYS A 114 -4.36 -38.85 -5.19
N THR A 115 -4.92 -37.66 -5.00
CA THR A 115 -5.89 -37.05 -5.93
C THR A 115 -5.34 -35.84 -6.69
N ALA A 116 -4.19 -35.28 -6.30
CA ALA A 116 -3.61 -34.08 -6.91
C ALA A 116 -4.62 -32.91 -7.09
N ARG A 117 -5.54 -32.74 -6.13
CA ARG A 117 -6.50 -31.63 -6.10
C ARG A 117 -5.97 -30.50 -5.23
N THR A 118 -5.49 -29.44 -5.85
CA THR A 118 -4.98 -28.26 -5.13
C THR A 118 -6.12 -27.28 -4.89
N LEU A 119 -6.37 -26.92 -3.64
CA LEU A 119 -7.29 -25.84 -3.29
C LEU A 119 -6.56 -24.50 -3.37
N VAL A 120 -7.16 -23.50 -3.99
CA VAL A 120 -6.64 -22.14 -4.04
C VAL A 120 -7.68 -21.21 -3.46
N PHE A 121 -7.34 -20.47 -2.41
CA PHE A 121 -8.24 -19.48 -1.82
C PHE A 121 -7.81 -18.08 -2.24
N ILE A 122 -8.70 -17.35 -2.89
CA ILE A 122 -8.54 -15.93 -3.21
C ILE A 122 -9.52 -15.17 -2.32
N SER A 123 -9.00 -14.39 -1.38
CA SER A 123 -9.81 -13.58 -0.46
C SER A 123 -8.91 -12.54 0.20
N PRO A 124 -9.35 -11.30 0.43
CA PRO A 124 -8.57 -10.32 1.17
C PRO A 124 -8.39 -10.70 2.65
N ARG A 125 -9.24 -11.60 3.17
CA ARG A 125 -9.23 -12.08 4.55
C ARG A 125 -9.02 -13.58 4.59
N LEU A 126 -7.83 -14.00 5.03
CA LEU A 126 -7.44 -15.41 5.16
C LEU A 126 -6.93 -15.73 6.58
N ASP A 127 -7.00 -14.76 7.48
CA ASP A 127 -6.61 -14.83 8.89
C ASP A 127 -7.53 -15.74 9.73
N GLU A 128 -8.73 -16.03 9.24
CA GLU A 128 -9.69 -16.93 9.93
C GLU A 128 -9.37 -18.43 9.74
N LEU A 129 -8.37 -18.79 8.93
CA LEU A 129 -7.96 -20.18 8.73
C LEU A 129 -7.23 -20.75 9.97
N SER A 130 -7.53 -22.00 10.32
CA SER A 130 -6.91 -22.66 11.47
C SER A 130 -5.42 -22.97 11.22
N SER A 131 -4.64 -23.02 12.29
CA SER A 131 -3.19 -23.29 12.23
C SER A 131 -2.84 -24.60 11.51
N GLU A 132 -3.72 -25.60 11.56
CA GLU A 132 -3.52 -26.89 10.93
C GLU A 132 -3.73 -26.84 9.42
N VAL A 133 -4.62 -25.98 8.93
CA VAL A 133 -4.78 -25.70 7.50
C VAL A 133 -3.58 -24.90 7.01
N LEU A 134 -3.17 -23.86 7.74
CA LEU A 134 -2.02 -23.03 7.40
C LEU A 134 -0.72 -23.84 7.24
N ARG A 135 -0.50 -24.89 8.05
CA ARG A 135 0.65 -25.80 7.91
C ARG A 135 0.68 -26.61 6.61
N LEU A 136 -0.45 -26.75 5.93
CA LEU A 136 -0.58 -27.45 4.64
C LEU A 136 -0.59 -26.46 3.46
N SER A 137 -0.46 -25.16 3.73
CA SER A 137 -0.60 -24.11 2.73
C SER A 137 0.73 -23.54 2.30
N ALA A 138 0.81 -23.15 1.03
CA ALA A 138 1.75 -22.14 0.56
C ALA A 138 1.03 -20.81 0.40
N HIS A 139 1.76 -19.71 0.59
CA HIS A 139 1.28 -18.36 0.32
C HIS A 139 1.84 -17.88 -1.01
N PHE A 140 0.98 -17.34 -1.86
CA PHE A 140 1.38 -16.59 -3.03
C PHE A 140 1.01 -15.12 -2.81
N HIS A 141 2.00 -14.24 -2.90
CA HIS A 141 1.82 -12.80 -2.70
C HIS A 141 1.93 -12.13 -4.07
N PRO A 142 0.82 -11.62 -4.63
CA PRO A 142 0.86 -10.90 -5.90
C PRO A 142 1.83 -9.74 -5.84
N GLN A 143 2.60 -9.55 -6.90
CA GLN A 143 3.55 -8.46 -6.97
C GLN A 143 2.84 -7.16 -7.30
N LEU A 144 3.14 -6.13 -6.53
CA LEU A 144 2.73 -4.76 -6.82
C LEU A 144 3.50 -4.26 -8.06
N PRO A 145 2.85 -3.51 -8.96
CA PRO A 145 3.48 -3.05 -10.18
C PRO A 145 4.66 -2.12 -9.87
N ASP A 146 5.81 -2.41 -10.50
CA ASP A 146 6.96 -1.53 -10.44
C ASP A 146 6.78 -0.27 -11.29
N ARG A 147 7.81 0.60 -11.35
CA ARG A 147 7.73 1.86 -12.09
C ARG A 147 7.49 1.65 -13.59
N ASP A 148 8.09 0.63 -14.18
CA ASP A 148 7.98 0.37 -15.61
C ASP A 148 6.66 -0.32 -15.95
N ALA A 149 6.16 -1.17 -15.07
CA ALA A 149 4.81 -1.73 -15.12
C ALA A 149 3.76 -0.63 -15.02
N ILE A 150 3.85 0.30 -14.05
CA ILE A 150 2.93 1.44 -13.95
C ILE A 150 2.98 2.29 -15.22
N ARG A 151 4.17 2.58 -15.77
CA ARG A 151 4.30 3.31 -17.03
C ARG A 151 3.63 2.57 -18.19
N ALA A 152 3.74 1.25 -18.25
CA ALA A 152 3.05 0.44 -19.25
C ALA A 152 1.52 0.50 -19.08
N LEU A 153 1.01 0.41 -17.85
CA LEU A 153 -0.42 0.55 -17.54
C LEU A 153 -0.96 1.92 -17.95
N VAL A 154 -0.22 3.00 -17.68
CA VAL A 154 -0.59 4.35 -18.09
C VAL A 154 -0.69 4.44 -19.62
N ASN A 155 0.30 3.91 -20.34
CA ASN A 155 0.29 3.89 -21.80
C ASN A 155 -0.86 3.05 -22.38
N GLU A 156 -1.21 1.93 -21.75
CA GLU A 156 -2.34 1.09 -22.15
C GLU A 156 -3.67 1.84 -21.99
N GLU A 157 -3.92 2.46 -20.83
CA GLU A 157 -5.16 3.22 -20.61
C GLU A 157 -5.20 4.49 -21.50
N ALA A 158 -4.06 5.12 -21.79
CA ALA A 158 -3.97 6.24 -22.73
C ALA A 158 -4.35 5.84 -24.17
N LYS A 159 -3.85 4.69 -24.66
CA LYS A 159 -4.26 4.14 -25.96
C LYS A 159 -5.74 3.77 -25.98
N ARG A 160 -6.24 3.18 -24.89
CA ARG A 160 -7.67 2.85 -24.76
C ARG A 160 -8.52 4.11 -24.81
N TYR A 161 -8.09 5.20 -24.18
CA TYR A 161 -8.75 6.50 -24.28
C TYR A 161 -8.77 7.01 -25.72
N GLU A 162 -7.63 7.03 -26.43
CA GLU A 162 -7.54 7.46 -27.84
C GLU A 162 -8.47 6.64 -28.75
N HIS A 163 -8.57 5.33 -28.53
CA HIS A 163 -9.52 4.48 -29.27
C HIS A 163 -10.99 4.81 -28.99
N GLN A 164 -11.33 5.29 -27.80
CA GLN A 164 -12.71 5.59 -27.40
C GLN A 164 -13.14 7.01 -27.79
N THR A 165 -12.24 7.98 -27.71
CA THR A 165 -12.54 9.40 -27.94
C THR A 165 -12.09 9.90 -29.31
N GLY A 166 -11.13 9.22 -29.94
CA GLY A 166 -10.43 9.69 -31.13
C GLY A 166 -9.36 10.75 -30.85
N GLU A 167 -9.15 11.13 -29.58
CA GLU A 167 -8.19 12.16 -29.18
C GLU A 167 -7.05 11.58 -28.34
N ARG A 168 -5.83 12.08 -28.57
CA ARG A 168 -4.69 11.72 -27.73
C ARG A 168 -4.74 12.48 -26.42
N PRO A 169 -4.52 11.81 -25.28
CA PRO A 169 -4.46 12.48 -24.01
C PRO A 169 -3.26 13.42 -23.96
N ARG A 170 -3.49 14.60 -23.38
CA ARG A 170 -2.44 15.61 -23.15
C ARG A 170 -1.82 15.35 -21.78
N GLY A 171 -0.68 15.94 -21.52
CA GLY A 171 -0.08 15.80 -20.20
C GLY A 171 1.27 16.47 -20.11
N ASP A 172 1.52 17.07 -18.96
CA ASP A 172 2.85 17.53 -18.62
C ASP A 172 3.73 16.33 -18.22
N LYS A 173 4.97 16.31 -18.73
CA LYS A 173 5.94 15.25 -18.41
C LYS A 173 6.21 15.21 -16.91
N HIS A 174 6.25 16.37 -16.25
CA HIS A 174 6.51 16.41 -14.81
C HIS A 174 5.30 15.87 -14.02
N ALA A 175 4.08 16.28 -14.36
CA ALA A 175 2.86 15.72 -13.76
C ALA A 175 2.75 14.19 -13.93
N LEU A 176 3.07 13.67 -15.12
CA LEU A 176 3.08 12.22 -15.38
C LEU A 176 4.09 11.47 -14.50
N GLU A 177 5.32 11.99 -14.36
CA GLU A 177 6.33 11.35 -13.52
C GLU A 177 5.95 11.39 -12.03
N MET A 178 5.32 12.47 -11.57
CA MET A 178 4.79 12.56 -10.19
C MET A 178 3.63 11.59 -9.97
N LEU A 179 2.74 11.45 -10.97
CA LEU A 179 1.64 10.49 -10.93
C LEU A 179 2.17 9.06 -10.78
N ILE A 180 3.11 8.66 -11.66
CA ILE A 180 3.74 7.32 -11.61
C ILE A 180 4.40 7.09 -10.25
N MET A 181 5.13 8.09 -9.75
CA MET A 181 5.82 8.01 -8.46
C MET A 181 4.85 7.74 -7.30
N HIS A 182 3.69 8.38 -7.28
CA HIS A 182 2.72 8.21 -6.18
C HIS A 182 1.82 6.98 -6.32
N LEU A 183 1.67 6.46 -7.54
CA LEU A 183 1.01 5.18 -7.81
C LEU A 183 1.85 3.96 -7.38
N LEU A 184 3.15 4.13 -7.12
CA LEU A 184 4.00 3.05 -6.59
C LEU A 184 3.47 2.53 -5.24
N GLY A 185 3.42 1.21 -5.13
CA GLY A 185 2.89 0.51 -3.95
C GLY A 185 1.37 0.36 -3.93
N MET A 186 0.66 0.74 -5.00
CA MET A 186 -0.78 0.48 -5.15
C MET A 186 -1.03 -0.78 -5.97
N GLU A 187 -2.15 -1.44 -5.75
CA GLU A 187 -2.60 -2.58 -6.57
C GLU A 187 -2.83 -2.14 -8.03
N GLN A 188 -2.58 -3.04 -8.98
CA GLN A 188 -2.64 -2.75 -10.41
C GLN A 188 -4.03 -2.28 -10.86
N ASP A 189 -5.10 -2.86 -10.33
CA ASP A 189 -6.47 -2.47 -10.65
C ASP A 189 -6.80 -1.06 -10.15
N ASP A 190 -6.30 -0.68 -8.97
CA ASP A 190 -6.43 0.68 -8.45
C ASP A 190 -5.61 1.68 -9.27
N VAL A 191 -4.38 1.30 -9.67
CA VAL A 191 -3.58 2.08 -10.62
C VAL A 191 -4.36 2.34 -11.92
N ARG A 192 -4.94 1.30 -12.53
CA ARG A 192 -5.74 1.44 -13.75
C ARG A 192 -6.95 2.33 -13.55
N ARG A 193 -7.68 2.19 -12.43
CA ARG A 193 -8.87 2.99 -12.11
C ARG A 193 -8.50 4.47 -11.99
N LEU A 194 -7.45 4.79 -11.23
CA LEU A 194 -7.00 6.16 -11.00
C LEU A 194 -6.49 6.83 -12.28
N VAL A 195 -5.71 6.11 -13.09
CA VAL A 195 -5.26 6.62 -14.40
C VAL A 195 -6.46 6.85 -15.32
N ARG A 196 -7.41 5.92 -15.37
CA ARG A 196 -8.61 6.09 -16.20
C ARG A 196 -9.44 7.29 -15.77
N GLN A 197 -9.57 7.51 -14.47
CA GLN A 197 -10.24 8.69 -13.93
C GLN A 197 -9.53 9.97 -14.38
N ALA A 198 -8.20 10.03 -14.20
CA ALA A 198 -7.41 11.17 -14.62
C ALA A 198 -7.59 11.51 -16.11
N LEU A 199 -7.53 10.50 -16.98
CA LEU A 199 -7.71 10.69 -18.43
C LEU A 199 -9.14 11.09 -18.82
N ARG A 200 -10.16 10.68 -18.06
CA ARG A 200 -11.57 10.96 -18.40
C ARG A 200 -12.05 12.34 -17.98
N ASP A 201 -11.45 12.93 -16.96
CA ASP A 201 -11.91 14.19 -16.40
C ASP A 201 -11.77 15.34 -17.41
N ASP A 202 -10.60 15.51 -18.02
CA ASP A 202 -10.34 16.57 -19.00
C ASP A 202 -9.47 16.14 -20.19
N GLY A 203 -9.15 14.84 -20.30
CA GLY A 203 -8.24 14.33 -21.33
C GLY A 203 -6.78 14.68 -21.09
N ALA A 204 -6.41 15.13 -19.89
CA ALA A 204 -5.04 15.50 -19.55
C ALA A 204 -4.56 14.89 -18.23
N ILE A 205 -3.25 14.64 -18.14
CA ILE A 205 -2.60 14.37 -16.85
C ILE A 205 -2.03 15.67 -16.31
N SER A 206 -2.61 16.15 -15.23
CA SER A 206 -2.35 17.44 -14.58
C SER A 206 -1.88 17.26 -13.12
N ALA A 207 -1.52 18.38 -12.48
CA ALA A 207 -1.19 18.37 -11.06
C ALA A 207 -2.41 18.08 -10.16
N ASP A 208 -3.64 18.34 -10.64
CA ASP A 208 -4.87 17.98 -9.91
C ASP A 208 -5.07 16.47 -9.83
N ASP A 209 -4.68 15.73 -10.88
CA ASP A 209 -4.72 14.26 -10.90
C ASP A 209 -3.80 13.65 -9.85
N VAL A 210 -2.58 14.19 -9.75
CA VAL A 210 -1.62 13.77 -8.73
C VAL A 210 -2.20 13.96 -7.33
N ARG A 211 -2.88 15.09 -7.09
CA ARG A 211 -3.54 15.37 -5.81
C ARG A 211 -4.67 14.40 -5.50
N ARG A 212 -5.48 14.04 -6.51
CA ARG A 212 -6.54 13.02 -6.37
C ARG A 212 -5.95 11.67 -5.99
N VAL A 213 -4.91 11.22 -6.69
CA VAL A 213 -4.22 9.94 -6.38
C VAL A 213 -3.70 9.93 -4.94
N LEU A 214 -3.07 11.02 -4.50
CA LEU A 214 -2.58 11.15 -3.12
C LEU A 214 -3.71 11.07 -2.09
N ALA A 215 -4.84 11.73 -2.34
CA ALA A 215 -6.01 11.65 -1.46
C ALA A 215 -6.55 10.22 -1.38
N THR A 216 -6.75 9.54 -2.51
CA THR A 216 -7.22 8.15 -2.54
C THR A 216 -6.24 7.19 -1.87
N LYS A 217 -4.93 7.38 -2.08
CA LYS A 217 -3.88 6.57 -1.41
C LYS A 217 -3.94 6.75 0.10
N TYR A 218 -4.11 7.99 0.57
CA TYR A 218 -4.24 8.28 1.99
C TYR A 218 -5.51 7.67 2.61
N GLU A 219 -6.65 7.72 1.90
CA GLU A 219 -7.90 7.08 2.31
C GLU A 219 -7.78 5.55 2.38
N ALA A 220 -7.12 4.92 1.41
CA ALA A 220 -6.89 3.48 1.37
C ALA A 220 -6.04 2.98 2.56
N LEU A 221 -5.16 3.83 3.10
CA LEU A 221 -4.39 3.55 4.32
C LEU A 221 -5.24 3.62 5.60
N GLY A 222 -6.53 3.89 5.50
CA GLY A 222 -7.48 3.90 6.62
C GLY A 222 -7.40 5.14 7.52
N GLY A 223 -6.59 6.15 7.14
CA GLY A 223 -6.38 7.39 7.88
C GLY A 223 -5.80 7.17 9.29
N ALA A 224 -4.56 7.56 9.53
CA ALA A 224 -4.03 7.54 10.90
C ALA A 224 -4.59 8.76 11.67
N ALA A 225 -5.28 8.52 12.79
CA ALA A 225 -5.96 9.59 13.55
C ALA A 225 -5.03 10.76 13.98
N SER A 226 -3.73 10.50 14.09
CA SER A 226 -2.69 11.46 14.46
C SER A 226 -1.93 12.04 13.26
N LEU A 227 -2.16 11.53 12.05
CA LEU A 227 -1.46 11.97 10.84
C LEU A 227 -2.48 12.48 9.82
N ALA A 228 -2.50 13.78 9.55
CA ALA A 228 -3.37 14.36 8.55
C ALA A 228 -2.65 14.56 7.23
N TYR A 229 -3.29 14.21 6.11
CA TYR A 229 -2.86 14.68 4.79
C TYR A 229 -3.32 16.14 4.61
N GLU A 230 -2.36 17.03 4.37
CA GLU A 230 -2.62 18.44 4.05
C GLU A 230 -2.31 18.71 2.58
N GLU A 231 -3.31 19.21 1.85
CA GLU A 231 -3.09 19.72 0.51
C GLU A 231 -2.37 21.07 0.59
N SER A 232 -1.06 21.09 0.32
CA SER A 232 -0.29 22.33 0.25
C SER A 232 -0.23 22.84 -1.19
N LYS A 233 -0.84 24.00 -1.44
CA LYS A 233 -0.63 24.79 -2.67
C LYS A 233 0.44 25.88 -2.51
N VAL A 234 0.98 26.01 -1.31
CA VAL A 234 1.95 27.06 -0.95
C VAL A 234 3.30 26.72 -1.57
N LYS A 235 3.88 27.67 -2.30
CA LYS A 235 5.25 27.58 -2.82
C LYS A 235 6.17 28.51 -2.04
N PHE A 236 7.48 28.38 -2.23
CA PHE A 236 8.41 29.31 -1.59
C PHE A 236 8.25 30.75 -2.06
N ASP A 237 7.70 30.98 -3.25
CA ASP A 237 7.41 32.34 -3.74
C ASP A 237 6.37 33.06 -2.86
N ASP A 238 5.50 32.30 -2.18
CA ASP A 238 4.49 32.82 -1.25
C ASP A 238 5.08 33.15 0.14
N VAL A 239 6.34 32.78 0.40
CA VAL A 239 7.00 32.96 1.71
C VAL A 239 7.99 34.12 1.65
N GLY A 240 7.76 35.18 2.43
CA GLY A 240 8.71 36.29 2.53
C GLY A 240 10.05 35.89 3.16
N GLY A 241 11.17 36.39 2.62
CA GLY A 241 12.50 36.19 3.21
C GLY A 241 13.07 34.77 3.06
N LEU A 242 13.78 34.29 4.08
CA LEU A 242 14.34 32.93 4.19
C LEU A 242 15.21 32.47 3.00
N ALA A 243 15.89 33.40 2.30
CA ALA A 243 16.63 33.11 1.06
C ALA A 243 17.62 31.94 1.19
N ARG A 244 18.33 31.84 2.33
CA ARG A 244 19.26 30.73 2.61
C ARG A 244 18.55 29.38 2.72
N LEU A 245 17.40 29.33 3.41
CA LEU A 245 16.60 28.11 3.54
C LEU A 245 16.04 27.69 2.19
N LYS A 246 15.45 28.65 1.43
CA LYS A 246 14.92 28.39 0.09
C LYS A 246 15.97 27.78 -0.82
N HIS A 247 17.17 28.37 -0.86
CA HIS A 247 18.30 27.85 -1.64
C HIS A 247 18.71 26.45 -1.17
N TRP A 248 18.85 26.24 0.15
CA TRP A 248 19.23 24.96 0.73
C TRP A 248 18.23 23.83 0.41
N ILE A 249 16.94 24.13 0.42
CA ILE A 249 15.85 23.21 0.10
C ILE A 249 15.80 22.90 -1.41
N SER A 250 15.99 23.91 -2.25
CA SER A 250 16.02 23.74 -3.71
C SER A 250 17.12 22.76 -4.16
N LEU A 251 18.34 22.89 -3.61
CA LEU A 251 19.47 21.99 -3.91
C LEU A 251 19.21 20.52 -3.50
N ARG A 252 18.32 20.29 -2.53
CA ARG A 252 18.05 18.97 -1.94
C ARG A 252 16.88 18.23 -2.56
N ARG A 253 16.08 18.90 -3.39
CA ARG A 253 14.95 18.29 -4.09
C ARG A 253 15.37 17.06 -4.89
N LYS A 254 16.42 17.20 -5.72
CA LYS A 254 16.89 16.10 -6.59
C LYS A 254 17.46 14.92 -5.77
N PRO A 255 18.41 15.12 -4.83
CA PRO A 255 18.87 14.03 -3.95
C PRO A 255 17.77 13.35 -3.14
N PHE A 256 16.70 14.07 -2.78
CA PHE A 256 15.56 13.50 -2.06
C PHE A 256 14.72 12.57 -2.94
N LEU A 257 14.30 13.04 -4.12
CA LEU A 257 13.42 12.29 -5.03
C LEU A 257 14.16 11.20 -5.81
N ASP A 258 15.45 11.38 -6.07
CA ASP A 258 16.29 10.48 -6.87
C ASP A 258 17.75 10.49 -6.37
N PRO A 259 18.05 9.76 -5.27
CA PRO A 259 19.40 9.74 -4.69
C PRO A 259 20.42 8.98 -5.54
N SER A 260 20.02 7.96 -6.31
CA SER A 260 20.94 7.17 -7.12
C SER A 260 21.54 8.02 -8.24
N ALA A 261 20.80 9.00 -8.74
CA ALA A 261 21.31 10.00 -9.68
C ALA A 261 22.20 11.08 -9.01
N ALA A 262 22.23 11.16 -7.68
CA ALA A 262 22.94 12.21 -6.94
C ALA A 262 24.25 11.73 -6.28
N ASN A 263 24.43 10.43 -6.05
CA ASN A 263 25.58 9.84 -5.33
C ASN A 263 25.86 10.51 -3.97
N VAL A 264 24.79 10.91 -3.28
CA VAL A 264 24.80 11.60 -1.98
C VAL A 264 23.68 11.03 -1.14
N ASP A 265 23.86 11.03 0.18
CA ASP A 265 22.83 10.61 1.14
C ASP A 265 21.54 11.43 0.99
N ARG A 266 20.40 10.75 1.17
CA ARG A 266 19.09 11.43 1.18
C ARG A 266 19.04 12.42 2.36
N PRO A 267 18.58 13.66 2.13
CA PRO A 267 18.37 14.62 3.21
C PRO A 267 17.23 14.12 4.12
N LYS A 268 17.49 14.06 5.44
CA LYS A 268 16.53 13.52 6.42
C LYS A 268 15.49 14.53 6.91
N GLY A 269 15.84 15.81 6.99
CA GLY A 269 14.92 16.81 7.51
C GLY A 269 15.57 18.11 7.91
N ILE A 270 14.76 18.99 8.48
CA ILE A 270 15.15 20.25 9.10
C ILE A 270 14.33 20.48 10.38
N VAL A 271 14.91 21.24 11.31
CA VAL A 271 14.19 21.84 12.43
C VAL A 271 14.12 23.34 12.20
N LEU A 272 12.91 23.89 12.23
CA LEU A 272 12.64 25.32 12.09
C LEU A 272 12.46 25.91 13.49
N LEU A 273 13.41 26.74 13.90
CA LEU A 273 13.42 27.41 15.19
C LEU A 273 13.08 28.89 15.03
N GLY A 274 12.31 29.43 15.96
CA GLY A 274 12.05 30.87 16.01
C GLY A 274 10.81 31.20 16.83
N VAL A 275 10.56 32.50 17.00
CA VAL A 275 9.39 32.99 17.74
C VAL A 275 8.06 32.53 17.13
N GLN A 276 7.02 32.49 17.95
CA GLN A 276 5.65 32.23 17.49
C GLN A 276 5.25 33.29 16.44
N GLY A 277 4.56 32.86 15.38
CA GLY A 277 4.18 33.75 14.27
C GLY A 277 5.29 34.04 13.25
N GLY A 278 6.50 33.50 13.41
CA GLY A 278 7.62 33.69 12.46
C GLY A 278 7.50 32.93 11.12
N GLY A 279 6.32 32.43 10.76
CA GLY A 279 6.10 31.74 9.48
C GLY A 279 6.64 30.30 9.38
N LYS A 280 6.99 29.65 10.51
CA LYS A 280 7.53 28.27 10.52
C LYS A 280 6.60 27.24 9.86
N SER A 281 5.32 27.26 10.23
CA SER A 281 4.30 26.37 9.66
C SER A 281 4.07 26.65 8.16
N LEU A 282 4.13 27.92 7.75
CA LEU A 282 4.05 28.30 6.34
C LEU A 282 5.27 27.81 5.55
N ALA A 283 6.47 27.91 6.13
CA ALA A 283 7.69 27.39 5.52
C ALA A 283 7.64 25.86 5.38
N ALA A 284 7.11 25.12 6.37
CA ALA A 284 6.90 23.68 6.26
C ALA A 284 5.98 23.30 5.09
N ARG A 285 4.86 24.01 4.94
CA ARG A 285 3.94 23.86 3.80
C ARG A 285 4.61 24.17 2.46
N ALA A 286 5.45 25.21 2.42
CA ALA A 286 6.18 25.60 1.23
C ALA A 286 7.24 24.57 0.80
N VAL A 287 7.88 23.85 1.73
CA VAL A 287 8.82 22.76 1.38
C VAL A 287 8.10 21.68 0.57
N ALA A 288 6.93 21.23 1.04
CA ALA A 288 6.15 20.20 0.34
C ALA A 288 5.69 20.67 -1.04
N GLY A 289 5.15 21.89 -1.12
CA GLY A 289 4.68 22.48 -2.37
C GLY A 289 5.80 22.74 -3.39
N GLU A 290 6.98 23.16 -2.93
CA GLU A 290 8.16 23.33 -3.79
C GLU A 290 8.63 21.99 -4.39
N TRP A 291 8.61 20.93 -3.59
CA TRP A 291 9.04 19.61 -4.04
C TRP A 291 7.97 18.88 -4.86
N GLY A 292 6.71 19.30 -4.72
CA GLY A 292 5.56 18.69 -5.37
C GLY A 292 5.12 17.39 -4.70
N VAL A 293 5.42 17.20 -3.42
CA VAL A 293 5.14 15.97 -2.66
C VAL A 293 4.04 16.22 -1.61
N PRO A 294 3.30 15.18 -1.18
CA PRO A 294 2.31 15.30 -0.11
C PRO A 294 2.91 15.83 1.19
N LEU A 295 2.13 16.65 1.90
CA LEU A 295 2.43 17.08 3.26
C LEU A 295 1.61 16.24 4.24
N MET A 296 2.32 15.52 5.11
CA MET A 296 1.73 14.74 6.19
C MET A 296 1.96 15.50 7.50
N ARG A 297 0.91 16.00 8.14
CA ARG A 297 1.02 16.67 9.46
C ARG A 297 0.83 15.66 10.57
N LEU A 298 1.85 15.47 11.40
CA LEU A 298 1.79 14.69 12.62
C LEU A 298 1.40 15.60 13.79
N ASP A 299 0.32 15.25 14.46
CA ASP A 299 -0.18 15.95 15.63
C ASP A 299 0.13 15.15 16.89
N PHE A 300 1.12 15.61 17.66
CA PHE A 300 1.49 14.97 18.93
C PHE A 300 0.39 15.08 19.98
N GLY A 301 -0.41 16.16 20.00
CA GLY A 301 -1.54 16.28 20.91
C GLY A 301 -2.58 15.18 20.68
N ALA A 302 -2.84 14.83 19.42
CA ALA A 302 -3.73 13.73 19.06
C ALA A 302 -3.20 12.33 19.47
N LEU A 303 -1.88 12.17 19.61
CA LEU A 303 -1.26 10.91 20.06
C LEU A 303 -1.49 10.64 21.56
N TYR A 304 -1.51 11.68 22.40
CA TYR A 304 -1.65 11.56 23.86
C TYR A 304 -3.11 11.44 24.32
N ASN A 305 -4.08 11.88 23.53
CA ASN A 305 -5.51 11.90 23.89
C ASN A 305 -6.21 10.51 23.91
N LYS A 306 -5.55 9.43 23.51
CA LYS A 306 -6.11 8.06 23.48
C LYS A 306 -5.31 7.13 24.38
N TYR A 307 -5.91 6.77 25.53
CA TYR A 307 -5.51 5.77 26.53
C TYR A 307 -4.01 5.42 26.68
N TYR A 308 -3.49 5.55 27.91
CA TYR A 308 -2.14 5.12 28.30
C TYR A 308 -1.81 3.70 27.79
N GLY A 309 -0.91 3.60 26.81
CA GLY A 309 -0.48 2.34 26.16
C GLY A 309 -0.67 2.30 24.63
N GLU A 310 -1.60 3.09 24.08
CA GLU A 310 -1.83 3.12 22.62
C GLU A 310 -0.96 4.16 21.88
N THR A 311 -0.39 5.14 22.60
CA THR A 311 0.38 6.25 22.02
C THR A 311 1.54 5.80 21.11
N GLU A 312 2.35 4.84 21.56
CA GLU A 312 3.46 4.32 20.75
C GLU A 312 2.98 3.55 19.51
N ARG A 313 1.90 2.76 19.66
CA ARG A 313 1.31 2.04 18.54
C ARG A 313 0.74 3.03 17.53
N ASN A 314 0.07 4.09 17.99
CA ASN A 314 -0.48 5.14 17.15
C ASN A 314 0.64 5.92 16.43
N LEU A 315 1.76 6.19 17.12
CA LEU A 315 2.94 6.81 16.52
C LEU A 315 3.56 5.91 15.44
N ARG A 316 3.76 4.61 15.74
CA ARG A 316 4.28 3.65 14.75
C ARG A 316 3.35 3.53 13.54
N ASN A 317 2.03 3.50 13.75
CA ASN A 317 1.05 3.50 12.66
C ASN A 317 1.13 4.80 11.82
N ALA A 318 1.31 5.96 12.47
CA ALA A 318 1.50 7.23 11.76
C ALA A 318 2.79 7.24 10.93
N PHE A 319 3.89 6.69 11.45
CA PHE A 319 5.14 6.55 10.69
C PHE A 319 4.97 5.59 9.51
N ALA A 320 4.35 4.43 9.70
CA ALA A 320 4.06 3.49 8.62
C ALA A 320 3.18 4.12 7.53
N ALA A 321 2.17 4.91 7.91
CA ALA A 321 1.35 5.66 6.96
C ALA A 321 2.16 6.74 6.21
N ALA A 322 3.06 7.46 6.89
CA ALA A 322 3.93 8.44 6.24
C ALA A 322 4.90 7.78 5.24
N GLU A 323 5.45 6.60 5.58
CA GLU A 323 6.28 5.80 4.68
C GLU A 323 5.50 5.28 3.47
N ALA A 324 4.28 4.82 3.66
CA ALA A 324 3.40 4.38 2.56
C ALA A 324 3.03 5.53 1.62
N MET A 325 2.96 6.76 2.15
CA MET A 325 2.76 8.00 1.38
C MET A 325 4.04 8.55 0.75
N SER A 326 5.19 7.90 0.93
CA SER A 326 6.46 8.38 0.39
C SER A 326 6.47 8.41 -1.16
N PRO A 327 7.22 9.34 -1.78
CA PRO A 327 7.97 10.43 -1.14
C PRO A 327 7.06 11.51 -0.57
N CYS A 328 7.33 11.96 0.66
CA CYS A 328 6.49 12.94 1.36
C CYS A 328 7.30 13.85 2.30
N VAL A 329 6.69 14.97 2.70
CA VAL A 329 7.16 15.78 3.82
C VAL A 329 6.33 15.44 5.05
N LEU A 330 6.99 15.02 6.13
CA LEU A 330 6.37 14.82 7.44
C LEU A 330 6.59 16.09 8.27
N TRP A 331 5.54 16.88 8.45
CA TRP A 331 5.55 18.06 9.31
C TRP A 331 5.16 17.68 10.74
N ILE A 332 6.08 17.94 11.67
CA ILE A 332 5.86 17.82 13.11
C ILE A 332 5.77 19.23 13.67
N ASP A 333 4.56 19.66 14.04
CA ASP A 333 4.36 21.00 14.58
C ASP A 333 4.57 21.04 16.10
N GLU A 334 5.27 22.07 16.58
CA GLU A 334 5.55 22.32 18.00
C GLU A 334 6.09 21.06 18.70
N ILE A 335 7.14 20.48 18.11
CA ILE A 335 7.68 19.18 18.52
C ILE A 335 7.97 19.15 20.02
N GLU A 336 8.44 20.26 20.62
CA GLU A 336 8.69 20.42 22.04
C GLU A 336 7.50 20.03 22.92
N LYS A 337 6.26 20.27 22.49
CA LYS A 337 5.06 19.91 23.27
C LYS A 337 4.85 18.40 23.38
N GLY A 338 5.39 17.64 22.43
CA GLY A 338 5.22 16.19 22.35
C GLY A 338 6.34 15.39 23.01
N ILE A 339 7.48 16.02 23.34
CA ILE A 339 8.70 15.31 23.80
C ILE A 339 9.46 16.07 24.89
N SER A 340 8.87 17.11 25.50
CA SER A 340 9.56 18.01 26.42
C SER A 340 10.24 17.27 27.57
N VAL A 341 11.43 17.76 27.92
CA VAL A 341 12.30 17.21 28.96
C VAL A 341 11.70 17.40 30.36
N ASP A 342 10.82 18.38 30.54
CA ASP A 342 10.14 18.73 31.80
C ASP A 342 8.94 17.83 32.15
N GLY A 343 8.75 16.71 31.44
CA GLY A 343 7.81 15.66 31.82
C GLY A 343 8.21 15.02 33.15
N GLY A 344 7.87 15.67 34.26
CA GLY A 344 8.07 15.16 35.61
C GLY A 344 7.35 13.83 35.84
N ASP A 345 7.55 13.24 37.02
CA ASP A 345 7.07 11.93 37.51
C ASP A 345 5.59 11.54 37.22
N GLY A 346 4.77 12.44 36.67
CA GLY A 346 3.36 12.25 36.34
C GLY A 346 3.02 11.58 35.00
N ASP A 347 3.92 11.51 34.00
CA ASP A 347 3.63 10.92 32.66
C ASP A 347 4.09 9.45 32.51
N GLY A 348 4.63 8.83 33.56
CA GLY A 348 5.04 7.41 33.55
C GLY A 348 6.07 7.05 32.46
N GLY A 349 6.85 8.03 32.00
CA GLY A 349 7.89 7.88 30.97
C GLY A 349 7.38 7.70 29.54
N VAL A 350 6.12 8.01 29.24
CA VAL A 350 5.56 7.90 27.87
C VAL A 350 6.30 8.81 26.90
N SER A 351 6.49 10.10 27.24
CA SER A 351 7.21 11.07 26.41
C SER A 351 8.62 10.59 26.01
N ARG A 352 9.35 9.94 26.93
CA ARG A 352 10.69 9.38 26.66
C ARG A 352 10.64 8.18 25.70
N ARG A 353 9.63 7.31 25.82
CA ARG A 353 9.44 6.17 24.89
C ARG A 353 8.99 6.61 23.51
N VAL A 354 8.15 7.63 23.44
CA VAL A 354 7.73 8.32 22.21
C VAL A 354 8.95 8.92 21.49
N LEU A 355 9.79 9.66 22.22
CA LEU A 355 11.05 10.18 21.69
C LEU A 355 11.97 9.06 21.20
N GLY A 356 12.15 8.00 21.98
CA GLY A 356 12.93 6.83 21.57
C GLY A 356 12.42 6.20 20.27
N SER A 357 11.09 6.04 20.15
CA SER A 357 10.45 5.52 18.94
C SER A 357 10.68 6.43 17.72
N LEU A 358 10.59 7.75 17.90
CA LEU A 358 10.88 8.73 16.85
C LEU A 358 12.36 8.65 16.41
N LEU A 359 13.31 8.64 17.34
CA LEU A 359 14.74 8.58 17.04
C LEU A 359 15.12 7.28 16.32
N THR A 360 14.62 6.14 16.80
CA THR A 360 14.83 4.84 16.15
C THR A 360 14.30 4.86 14.72
N TRP A 361 13.05 5.32 14.53
CA TRP A 361 12.47 5.46 13.20
C TRP A 361 13.27 6.41 12.30
N MET A 362 13.79 7.52 12.84
CA MET A 362 14.62 8.46 12.10
C MET A 362 15.96 7.88 11.63
N SER A 363 16.50 6.94 12.41
CA SER A 363 17.73 6.23 12.08
C SER A 363 17.50 5.15 11.02
N GLU A 364 16.45 4.34 11.20
CA GLU A 364 16.21 3.11 10.45
C GLU A 364 15.44 3.29 9.14
N ARG A 365 14.66 4.36 8.98
CA ARG A 365 13.83 4.54 7.77
C ARG A 365 14.67 4.59 6.50
N THR A 366 14.19 3.92 5.45
CA THR A 366 14.83 3.90 4.13
C THR A 366 14.04 4.69 3.09
N GLN A 367 12.75 4.86 3.32
CA GLN A 367 11.79 5.54 2.47
C GLN A 367 12.05 7.05 2.45
N PRO A 368 11.78 7.73 1.32
CA PRO A 368 11.98 9.17 1.18
C PRO A 368 10.93 9.96 1.96
N VAL A 369 11.11 10.07 3.28
CA VAL A 369 10.30 10.91 4.17
C VAL A 369 11.18 12.03 4.72
N PHE A 370 10.87 13.27 4.35
CA PHE A 370 11.61 14.45 4.80
C PHE A 370 10.90 15.09 5.99
N ILE A 371 11.58 15.15 7.13
CA ILE A 371 10.99 15.72 8.35
C ILE A 371 11.15 17.23 8.34
N VAL A 372 10.06 17.95 8.59
CA VAL A 372 10.11 19.37 8.97
C VAL A 372 9.54 19.46 10.38
N ALA A 373 10.39 19.63 11.37
CA ALA A 373 9.95 19.89 12.74
C ALA A 373 9.93 21.40 13.00
N THR A 374 8.91 21.91 13.68
CA THR A 374 8.88 23.30 14.14
C THR A 374 9.04 23.33 15.65
N SER A 375 9.74 24.34 16.15
CA SER A 375 9.81 24.61 17.58
C SER A 375 9.86 26.10 17.89
N ASN A 376 9.19 26.49 18.97
CA ASN A 376 9.24 27.85 19.50
C ASN A 376 10.38 28.05 20.51
N ASP A 377 10.83 26.97 21.16
CA ASP A 377 11.83 27.00 22.22
C ASP A 377 12.81 25.83 22.09
N ILE A 378 14.04 26.13 21.64
CA ILE A 378 15.09 25.13 21.49
C ILE A 378 15.52 24.51 22.84
N SER A 379 15.36 25.23 23.96
CA SER A 379 15.81 24.75 25.28
C SER A 379 14.98 23.58 25.80
N GLN A 380 13.76 23.43 25.27
CA GLN A 380 12.83 22.35 25.58
C GLN A 380 13.05 21.10 24.73
N LEU A 381 13.93 21.17 23.73
CA LEU A 381 14.23 20.04 22.86
C LEU A 381 15.31 19.14 23.49
N PRO A 382 15.12 17.82 23.44
CA PRO A 382 16.15 16.87 23.85
C PRO A 382 17.40 17.01 22.96
N PRO A 383 18.61 16.98 23.54
CA PRO A 383 19.86 17.09 22.78
C PRO A 383 19.99 16.06 21.66
N GLU A 384 19.37 14.89 21.79
CA GLU A 384 19.37 13.81 20.80
C GLU A 384 18.73 14.20 19.46
N LEU A 385 17.99 15.31 19.39
CA LEU A 385 17.38 15.84 18.16
C LEU A 385 18.18 16.94 17.46
N ILE A 386 19.26 17.43 18.09
CA ILE A 386 20.10 18.54 17.62
C ILE A 386 21.45 17.98 17.18
#